data_AF-A0AAD3RDW3-F1
#
_entry.id   AF-A0AAD3RDW3-F1
#
_cell.length_a   1.000
_cell.length_b   1.000
_cell.length_c   1.000
_cell.angle_alpha   90.00
_cell.angle_beta   90.00
_cell.angle_gamma   90.00
#
_symmetry.space_group_name_H-M   'P 1'
#
loop_
_entity.id
_entity.type
_entity.pdbx_description
1 polymer ?
#
loop_
_entity_poly.entity_id
_entity_poly.type
_entity_poly.pdbx_seq_one_letter_code
_entity_poly.pdbx_strand_id
1 'polypeptide(L)'
;MDFDCCWSVCVDFAERRFIQLLFLSFGVLCITQAILNVSLRLTLYSNKESTPPVLIDYDQKRPGDCNRLLEKFSALTQDKNLLENRNTELNDRIMTLEEERDRLKMMLRELSGSATSQQCPTDWKNIRSRCYFLSSESKTWEESRRYCLSKGADLVVINTEQEQRDLYRLDGTSYLLFWIGLHDTGGTFKWVDGSALTKPFWQSGQPDRGGPNNIEDCVEMYDFNPVLANWNDAPCGSKRRWLCEMDPFTS
;
A
#
# COMPACT_ATOMS: atom_id res chain seq x y z
N MET A 1 5.56 70.26 23.94
CA MET A 1 6.63 69.31 24.32
C MET A 1 6.04 68.33 25.31
N ASP A 2 6.07 67.05 24.90
CA ASP A 2 6.10 65.83 25.70
C ASP A 2 4.91 65.41 26.57
N PHE A 3 3.79 65.04 25.93
CA PHE A 3 2.86 64.04 26.49
C PHE A 3 2.97 62.67 25.78
N ASP A 4 3.31 62.65 24.48
CA ASP A 4 3.42 61.40 23.70
C ASP A 4 4.66 60.55 24.06
N CYS A 5 5.73 61.19 24.55
CA CYS A 5 6.94 60.49 25.00
C CYS A 5 6.70 59.68 26.29
N CYS A 6 5.74 60.09 27.13
CA CYS A 6 5.42 59.41 28.39
C CYS A 6 4.55 58.16 28.19
N TRP A 7 3.62 58.20 27.21
CA TRP A 7 2.76 57.07 26.88
C TRP A 7 3.55 55.90 26.27
N SER A 8 4.43 56.18 25.31
CA SER A 8 5.20 55.14 24.62
C SER A 8 6.19 54.43 25.55
N VAL A 9 6.81 55.14 26.51
CA VAL A 9 7.73 54.56 27.50
C VAL A 9 7.00 53.71 28.55
N CYS A 10 5.77 54.09 28.93
CA CYS A 10 4.94 53.29 29.85
C CYS A 10 4.42 51.99 29.22
N VAL A 11 4.07 52.00 27.93
CA VAL A 11 3.63 50.79 27.19
C VAL A 11 4.80 49.79 27.05
N ASP A 12 5.99 50.28 26.70
CA ASP A 12 7.21 49.46 26.57
C ASP A 12 7.65 48.82 27.92
N PHE A 13 7.45 49.55 29.03
CA PHE A 13 7.74 49.05 30.37
C PHE A 13 6.73 47.98 30.84
N ALA A 14 5.45 48.15 30.48
CA ALA A 14 4.40 47.18 30.80
C ALA A 14 4.57 45.87 30.02
N GLU A 15 4.95 45.93 28.74
CA GLU A 15 5.24 44.75 27.91
C GLU A 15 6.45 43.97 28.42
N ARG A 16 7.55 44.65 28.80
CA ARG A 16 8.71 43.99 29.41
C ARG A 16 8.37 43.29 30.73
N ARG A 17 7.55 43.91 31.58
CA ARG A 17 7.06 43.27 32.82
C ARG A 17 6.15 42.09 32.52
N PHE A 18 5.30 42.17 31.51
CA PHE A 18 4.43 41.07 31.10
C PHE A 18 5.24 39.88 30.58
N ILE A 19 6.25 40.13 29.74
CA ILE A 19 7.17 39.09 29.24
C ILE A 19 7.97 38.47 30.39
N GLN A 20 8.45 39.26 31.34
CA GLN A 20 9.11 38.75 32.55
C GLN A 20 8.19 37.87 33.39
N LEU A 21 6.92 38.28 33.58
CA LEU A 21 5.92 37.47 34.28
C LEU A 21 5.60 36.17 33.54
N LEU A 22 5.55 36.20 32.20
CA LEU A 22 5.38 35.00 31.37
C LEU A 22 6.56 34.03 31.55
N PHE A 23 7.81 34.51 31.47
CA PHE A 23 8.98 33.66 31.69
C PHE A 23 9.05 33.10 33.11
N LEU A 24 8.70 33.90 34.13
CA LEU A 24 8.62 33.43 35.52
C LEU A 24 7.51 32.38 35.67
N SER A 25 6.34 32.59 35.06
CA SER A 25 5.23 31.64 35.10
C SER A 25 5.56 30.32 34.39
N PHE A 26 6.23 30.39 33.23
CA PHE A 26 6.69 29.21 32.50
C PHE A 26 7.78 28.46 33.27
N GLY A 27 8.71 29.19 33.90
CA GLY A 27 9.71 28.60 34.80
C GLY A 27 9.07 27.85 35.97
N VAL A 28 8.07 28.44 36.63
CA VAL A 28 7.33 27.80 37.72
C VAL A 28 6.53 26.58 37.23
N LEU A 29 5.91 26.64 36.05
CA LEU A 29 5.22 25.51 35.43
C LEU A 29 6.16 24.33 35.14
N CYS A 30 7.36 24.60 34.61
CA CYS A 30 8.36 23.56 34.38
C CYS A 30 8.84 22.90 35.67
N ILE A 31 9.07 23.68 36.73
CA ILE A 31 9.50 23.16 38.03
C ILE A 31 8.38 22.33 38.68
N THR A 32 7.14 22.82 38.66
CA THR A 32 5.99 22.09 39.22
C THR A 32 5.72 20.79 38.45
N GLN A 33 5.86 20.78 37.12
CA GLN A 33 5.75 19.56 36.31
C GLN A 33 6.85 18.54 36.64
N ALA A 34 8.09 19.00 36.85
CA ALA A 34 9.21 18.14 37.24
C ALA A 34 8.98 17.51 38.63
N ILE A 35 8.52 18.32 39.60
CA ILE A 35 8.19 17.84 40.96
C ILE A 35 7.05 16.83 40.92
N LEU A 36 5.99 17.08 40.14
CA LEU A 36 4.88 16.14 39.96
C LEU A 36 5.35 14.82 39.35
N ASN A 37 6.19 14.86 38.32
CA ASN A 37 6.74 13.67 37.69
C ASN A 37 7.61 12.84 38.64
N VAL A 38 8.46 13.50 39.44
CA VAL A 38 9.30 12.84 40.44
C VAL A 38 8.45 12.27 41.58
N SER A 39 7.49 13.04 42.08
CA SER A 39 6.57 12.60 43.14
C SER A 39 5.74 11.39 42.68
N LEU A 40 5.20 11.43 41.46
CA LEU A 40 4.45 10.31 40.89
C LEU A 40 5.33 9.06 40.75
N ARG A 41 6.57 9.20 40.28
CA ARG A 41 7.51 8.07 40.21
C ARG A 41 7.83 7.50 41.60
N LEU A 42 8.04 8.36 42.60
CA LEU A 42 8.28 7.94 43.98
C LEU A 42 7.06 7.23 44.59
N THR A 43 5.85 7.75 44.35
CA THR A 43 4.60 7.10 44.81
C THR A 43 4.36 5.77 44.11
N LEU A 44 4.64 5.67 42.79
CA LEU A 44 4.58 4.39 42.07
C LEU A 44 5.65 3.40 42.52
N TYR A 45 6.83 3.87 42.94
CA TYR A 45 7.87 3.02 43.53
C TYR A 45 7.48 2.55 44.94
N SER A 46 6.96 3.46 45.76
CA SER A 46 6.56 3.17 47.14
C SER A 46 5.32 2.27 47.22
N ASN A 47 4.39 2.37 46.26
CA ASN A 47 3.21 1.49 46.17
C ASN A 47 3.55 0.08 45.69
N LYS A 48 4.81 -0.21 45.33
CA LYS A 48 5.25 -1.55 44.97
C LYS A 48 5.63 -2.42 46.18
N GLU A 49 5.56 -1.86 47.39
CA GLU A 49 6.09 -2.50 48.60
C GLU A 49 5.11 -2.38 49.78
N SER A 50 3.92 -2.97 49.65
CA SER A 50 3.03 -3.30 50.80
C SER A 50 1.74 -4.02 50.37
N THR A 51 1.85 -5.16 49.69
CA THR A 51 0.80 -6.19 49.72
C THR A 51 1.39 -7.47 50.32
N PRO A 52 0.84 -8.01 51.42
CA PRO A 52 1.27 -9.32 51.92
C PRO A 52 0.92 -10.37 50.85
N PRO A 53 1.77 -11.39 50.62
CA PRO A 53 1.54 -12.31 49.54
C PRO A 53 0.32 -13.18 49.88
N VAL A 54 -0.78 -12.96 49.17
CA VAL A 54 -1.72 -14.03 48.88
C VAL A 54 -0.90 -15.04 48.07
N LEU A 55 -0.65 -16.22 48.62
CA LEU A 55 -0.08 -17.36 47.92
C LEU A 55 -1.07 -17.80 46.83
N ILE A 56 -1.12 -17.04 45.74
CA ILE A 56 -1.54 -17.59 44.46
C ILE A 56 -0.32 -18.38 43.99
N ASP A 57 -0.45 -19.69 44.03
CA ASP A 57 0.50 -20.63 43.45
C ASP A 57 0.67 -20.31 41.95
N TYR A 58 1.64 -19.45 41.64
CA TYR A 58 2.12 -19.20 40.28
C TYR A 58 3.05 -20.32 39.78
N ASP A 59 3.27 -21.39 40.56
CA ASP A 59 4.15 -22.52 40.22
C ASP A 59 3.40 -23.69 39.55
N GLN A 60 2.16 -23.48 39.11
CA GLN A 60 1.45 -24.46 38.28
C GLN A 60 1.78 -24.39 36.78
N LYS A 61 2.78 -23.62 36.35
CA LYS A 61 3.39 -23.82 35.03
C LYS A 61 4.69 -24.59 35.21
N ARG A 62 4.56 -25.92 35.25
CA ARG A 62 5.69 -26.85 35.41
C ARG A 62 6.79 -26.49 34.40
N PRO A 63 8.08 -26.52 34.77
CA PRO A 63 9.21 -26.26 33.87
C PRO A 63 9.15 -27.05 32.54
N GLY A 64 8.53 -28.24 32.56
CA GLY A 64 8.30 -29.06 31.37
C GLY A 64 7.37 -28.44 30.32
N ASP A 65 6.40 -27.60 30.72
CA ASP A 65 5.48 -26.95 29.77
C ASP A 65 6.16 -25.81 29.01
N CYS A 66 7.09 -25.09 29.63
CA CYS A 66 7.88 -24.05 28.94
C CYS A 66 8.82 -24.68 27.90
N ASN A 67 9.55 -25.74 28.28
CA ASN A 67 10.43 -26.46 27.36
C ASN A 67 9.65 -27.06 26.18
N ARG A 68 8.50 -27.67 26.44
CA ARG A 68 7.62 -28.22 25.38
C ARG A 68 7.05 -27.14 24.47
N LEU A 69 6.74 -25.96 25.00
CA LEU A 69 6.31 -24.81 24.19
C LEU A 69 7.46 -24.27 23.34
N LEU A 70 8.68 -24.23 23.87
CA LEU A 70 9.87 -23.80 23.13
C LEU A 70 10.19 -24.76 21.98
N GLU A 71 10.10 -26.07 22.21
CA GLU A 71 10.24 -27.10 21.17
C GLU A 71 9.18 -26.98 20.07
N LYS A 72 7.92 -26.70 20.45
CA LYS A 72 6.86 -26.44 19.45
C LYS A 72 7.13 -25.17 18.65
N PHE A 73 7.61 -24.11 19.29
CA PHE A 73 7.92 -22.86 18.63
C PHE A 73 9.09 -23.01 17.66
N SER A 74 10.14 -23.74 18.04
CA SER A 74 11.26 -24.04 17.15
C SER A 74 10.83 -24.89 15.95
N ALA A 75 10.01 -25.93 16.18
CA ALA A 75 9.44 -26.73 15.11
C ALA A 75 8.56 -25.91 14.14
N LEU A 76 7.67 -25.06 14.67
CA LEU A 76 6.84 -24.17 13.86
C LEU A 76 7.68 -23.17 13.05
N THR A 77 8.77 -22.66 13.63
CA THR A 77 9.68 -21.76 12.92
C THR A 77 10.38 -22.49 11.77
N GLN A 78 10.79 -23.75 11.98
CA GLN A 78 11.37 -24.59 10.94
C GLN A 78 10.37 -24.88 9.82
N ASP A 79 9.12 -25.24 10.17
CA ASP A 79 8.06 -25.50 9.20
C ASP A 79 7.73 -24.25 8.38
N LYS A 80 7.68 -23.07 9.01
CA LYS A 80 7.51 -21.79 8.32
C LYS A 80 8.61 -21.57 7.27
N ASN A 81 9.87 -21.71 7.67
CA ASN A 81 11.00 -21.53 6.76
C ASN A 81 10.97 -22.54 5.60
N LEU A 82 10.58 -23.78 5.87
CA LEU A 82 10.41 -24.81 4.84
C LEU A 82 9.31 -24.44 3.84
N LEU A 83 8.18 -23.94 4.32
CA LEU A 83 7.07 -23.50 3.47
C LEU A 83 7.47 -22.28 2.62
N GLU A 84 8.20 -21.32 3.20
CA GLU A 84 8.73 -20.17 2.46
C GLU A 84 9.68 -20.61 1.33
N ASN A 85 10.59 -21.55 1.60
CA ASN A 85 11.47 -22.12 0.58
C ASN A 85 10.68 -22.84 -0.52
N ARG A 86 9.68 -23.67 -0.15
CA ARG A 86 8.84 -24.37 -1.14
C ARG A 86 8.00 -23.41 -1.98
N ASN A 87 7.47 -22.34 -1.39
CA ASN A 87 6.76 -21.29 -2.12
C ASN A 87 7.68 -20.61 -3.13
N THR A 88 8.93 -20.33 -2.73
CA THR A 88 9.93 -19.74 -3.63
C THR A 88 10.24 -20.67 -4.80
N GLU A 89 10.50 -21.96 -4.53
CA GLU A 89 10.75 -22.97 -5.57
C GLU A 89 9.54 -23.16 -6.51
N LEU A 90 8.32 -23.17 -5.97
CA LEU A 90 7.10 -23.28 -6.77
C LEU A 90 6.91 -22.05 -7.68
N ASN A 91 7.20 -20.85 -7.18
CA ASN A 91 7.13 -19.63 -7.97
C ASN A 91 8.14 -19.65 -9.12
N ASP A 92 9.38 -20.09 -8.87
CA ASP A 92 10.40 -20.23 -9.92
C ASP A 92 9.98 -21.25 -11.00
N ARG A 93 9.35 -22.36 -10.58
CA ARG A 93 8.80 -23.36 -11.52
C ARG A 93 7.64 -22.82 -12.33
N ILE A 94 6.73 -22.08 -11.71
CA ILE A 94 5.61 -21.43 -12.42
C ILE A 94 6.17 -20.49 -13.48
N MET A 95 7.12 -19.62 -13.12
CA MET A 95 7.77 -18.70 -14.06
C MET A 95 8.38 -19.44 -15.25
N THR A 96 9.12 -20.53 -14.98
CA THR A 96 9.73 -21.36 -16.04
C THR A 96 8.68 -21.98 -16.96
N LEU A 97 7.61 -22.53 -16.38
CA LEU A 97 6.52 -23.16 -17.13
C LEU A 97 5.74 -22.14 -17.97
N GLU A 98 5.58 -20.91 -17.48
CA GLU A 98 4.96 -19.83 -18.25
C GLU A 98 5.81 -19.44 -19.45
N GLU A 99 7.12 -19.33 -19.29
CA GLU A 99 8.05 -19.07 -20.39
C GLU A 99 8.05 -20.19 -21.43
N GLU A 100 8.06 -21.46 -20.99
CA GLU A 100 7.96 -22.61 -21.90
C GLU A 100 6.60 -22.64 -22.62
N ARG A 101 5.50 -22.42 -21.90
CA ARG A 101 4.16 -22.31 -22.47
C ARG A 101 4.11 -21.25 -23.54
N ASP A 102 4.66 -20.07 -23.28
CA ASP A 102 4.62 -18.94 -24.20
C ASP A 102 5.51 -19.19 -25.42
N ARG A 103 6.68 -19.83 -25.22
CA ARG A 103 7.53 -20.31 -26.32
C ARG A 103 6.84 -21.34 -27.20
N LEU A 104 6.19 -22.34 -26.60
CA LEU A 104 5.44 -23.36 -27.35
C LEU A 104 4.25 -22.77 -28.09
N LYS A 105 3.53 -21.81 -27.48
CA LYS A 105 2.47 -21.07 -28.15
C LYS A 105 2.98 -20.32 -29.38
N MET A 106 4.16 -19.70 -29.31
CA MET A 106 4.78 -19.06 -30.47
C MET A 106 5.15 -20.06 -31.56
N MET A 107 5.81 -21.17 -31.21
CA MET A 107 6.17 -22.21 -32.19
C MET A 107 4.94 -22.82 -32.87
N LEU A 108 3.87 -23.07 -32.12
CA LEU A 108 2.59 -23.56 -32.66
C LEU A 108 2.00 -22.58 -33.68
N ARG A 109 2.16 -21.27 -33.45
CA ARG A 109 1.65 -20.22 -34.33
C ARG A 109 2.46 -20.11 -35.62
N GLU A 110 3.79 -20.21 -35.56
CA GLU A 110 4.65 -20.26 -36.76
C GLU A 110 4.27 -21.45 -37.67
N LEU A 111 3.99 -22.60 -37.06
CA LEU A 111 3.52 -23.78 -37.79
C LEU A 111 2.11 -23.61 -38.37
N SER A 112 1.28 -22.74 -37.77
CA SER A 112 -0.09 -22.47 -38.23
C SER A 112 -0.19 -21.50 -39.41
N GLY A 113 0.92 -20.89 -39.87
CA GLY A 113 0.96 -20.07 -41.07
C GLY A 113 0.21 -18.72 -40.98
N SER A 114 -0.25 -18.31 -39.80
CA SER A 114 -0.71 -16.94 -39.56
C SER A 114 0.53 -16.06 -39.45
N ALA A 115 0.94 -15.45 -40.56
CA ALA A 115 2.00 -14.44 -40.61
C ALA A 115 1.38 -13.10 -41.05
N THR A 116 0.57 -12.50 -40.17
CA THR A 116 0.19 -11.09 -40.28
C THR A 116 0.87 -10.35 -39.16
N SER A 117 1.93 -9.61 -39.50
CA SER A 117 2.75 -8.69 -38.68
C SER A 117 2.36 -8.64 -37.20
N GLN A 118 2.78 -9.68 -36.49
CA GLN A 118 2.59 -9.91 -35.06
C GLN A 118 3.64 -9.17 -34.24
N GLN A 119 3.43 -7.87 -34.07
CA GLN A 119 4.20 -7.07 -33.14
C GLN A 119 3.28 -6.06 -32.48
N CYS A 120 3.60 -5.67 -31.26
CA CYS A 120 2.86 -4.62 -30.59
C CYS A 120 2.90 -3.36 -31.47
N PRO A 121 1.78 -2.63 -31.61
CA PRO A 121 1.74 -1.36 -32.31
C PRO A 121 2.80 -0.41 -31.79
N THR A 122 3.14 0.58 -32.60
CA THR A 122 4.05 1.66 -32.19
C THR A 122 3.58 2.27 -30.86
N ASP A 123 4.53 2.50 -29.95
CA ASP A 123 4.33 3.00 -28.59
C ASP A 123 3.69 2.02 -27.57
N TRP A 124 3.48 0.76 -27.96
CA TRP A 124 3.08 -0.31 -27.05
C TRP A 124 4.29 -1.17 -26.66
N LYS A 125 4.35 -1.54 -25.38
CA LYS A 125 5.39 -2.43 -24.85
C LYS A 125 4.96 -3.88 -24.99
N ASN A 126 5.82 -4.71 -25.56
CA ASN A 126 5.65 -6.16 -25.54
C ASN A 126 6.19 -6.71 -24.22
N ILE A 127 5.34 -7.38 -23.46
CA ILE A 127 5.71 -8.09 -22.23
C ILE A 127 5.03 -9.44 -22.28
N ARG A 128 5.81 -10.53 -22.24
CA ARG A 128 5.31 -11.92 -22.19
C ARG A 128 4.19 -12.21 -23.20
N SER A 129 4.36 -11.77 -24.45
CA SER A 129 3.39 -11.96 -25.55
C SER A 129 2.07 -11.18 -25.45
N ARG A 130 2.01 -10.19 -24.57
CA ARG A 130 0.91 -9.20 -24.50
C ARG A 130 1.45 -7.81 -24.81
N CYS A 131 0.55 -6.94 -25.28
CA CYS A 131 0.89 -5.57 -25.62
C CYS A 131 0.25 -4.61 -24.62
N TYR A 132 1.08 -3.73 -24.05
CA TYR A 132 0.65 -2.76 -23.05
C TYR A 132 0.91 -1.34 -23.50
N PHE A 133 -0.07 -0.46 -23.30
CA PHE A 133 0.07 0.98 -23.53
C PHE A 133 -0.18 1.74 -22.25
N LEU A 134 0.82 2.51 -21.84
CA LEU A 134 0.69 3.41 -20.71
C LEU A 134 0.56 4.85 -21.23
N SER A 135 -0.54 5.50 -20.90
CA SER A 135 -0.79 6.86 -21.35
C SER A 135 0.22 7.87 -20.80
N SER A 136 0.40 8.99 -21.51
CA SER A 136 1.05 10.20 -20.98
C SER A 136 0.03 11.20 -20.42
N GLU A 137 -1.21 11.16 -20.91
CA GLU A 137 -2.32 12.00 -20.46
C GLU A 137 -3.07 11.39 -19.27
N SER A 138 -3.88 12.21 -18.60
CA SER A 138 -4.79 11.76 -17.55
C SER A 138 -6.26 11.90 -17.96
N LYS A 139 -7.06 10.86 -17.74
CA LYS A 139 -8.50 10.78 -18.04
C LYS A 139 -9.28 10.12 -16.90
N THR A 140 -10.60 10.25 -16.92
CA THR A 140 -11.48 9.47 -16.03
C THR A 140 -11.42 7.99 -16.38
N TRP A 141 -11.81 7.10 -15.47
CA TRP A 141 -11.73 5.66 -15.71
C TRP A 141 -12.52 5.26 -16.97
N GLU A 142 -13.72 5.81 -17.15
CA GLU A 142 -14.58 5.52 -18.30
C GLU A 142 -13.98 6.04 -19.62
N GLU A 143 -13.43 7.26 -19.63
CA GLU A 143 -12.74 7.81 -20.80
C GLU A 143 -11.48 7.02 -21.16
N SER A 144 -10.74 6.55 -20.15
CA SER A 144 -9.57 5.69 -20.33
C SER A 144 -9.95 4.34 -20.94
N ARG A 145 -11.02 3.70 -20.44
CA ARG A 145 -11.54 2.46 -21.01
C ARG A 145 -11.97 2.64 -22.46
N ARG A 146 -12.72 3.72 -22.74
CA ARG A 146 -13.16 4.07 -24.10
C ARG A 146 -11.97 4.28 -25.04
N TYR A 147 -10.87 4.87 -24.55
CA TYR A 147 -9.64 4.98 -25.31
C TYR A 147 -9.06 3.60 -25.65
N CYS A 148 -8.90 2.70 -24.66
CA CYS A 148 -8.36 1.36 -24.91
C CYS A 148 -9.22 0.60 -25.93
N LEU A 149 -10.54 0.64 -25.77
CA LEU A 149 -11.50 0.03 -26.70
C LEU A 149 -11.35 0.58 -28.12
N SER A 150 -11.12 1.90 -28.28
CA SER A 150 -10.87 2.51 -29.60
C SER A 150 -9.57 2.04 -30.27
N LYS A 151 -8.68 1.36 -29.53
CA LYS A 151 -7.42 0.79 -30.02
C LYS A 151 -7.49 -0.73 -30.19
N GLY A 152 -8.66 -1.36 -30.05
CA GLY A 152 -8.78 -2.82 -30.09
C GLY A 152 -8.21 -3.50 -28.83
N ALA A 153 -8.18 -2.76 -27.73
CA ALA A 153 -7.66 -3.16 -26.42
C ALA A 153 -8.73 -2.95 -25.34
N ASP A 154 -8.44 -3.27 -24.08
CA ASP A 154 -9.23 -2.80 -22.92
C ASP A 154 -8.27 -2.31 -21.82
N LEU A 155 -8.79 -1.78 -20.71
CA LEU A 155 -7.96 -1.54 -19.53
C LEU A 155 -7.35 -2.85 -19.03
N VAL A 156 -6.13 -2.78 -18.53
CA VAL A 156 -5.36 -3.98 -18.15
C VAL A 156 -6.07 -4.83 -17.09
N VAL A 157 -6.02 -6.14 -17.29
CA VAL A 157 -6.48 -7.13 -16.30
C VAL A 157 -5.24 -7.73 -15.64
N ILE A 158 -5.24 -7.82 -14.31
CA ILE A 158 -4.07 -8.33 -13.58
C ILE A 158 -4.47 -9.54 -12.75
N ASN A 159 -4.16 -10.74 -13.25
CA ASN A 159 -4.58 -12.00 -12.64
C ASN A 159 -3.43 -12.77 -11.98
N THR A 160 -2.18 -12.34 -12.19
CA THR A 160 -1.00 -13.03 -11.64
C THR A 160 -0.05 -12.07 -10.92
N GLU A 161 0.76 -12.60 -9.99
CA GLU A 161 1.83 -11.82 -9.36
C GLU A 161 2.90 -11.40 -10.38
N GLN A 162 3.15 -12.23 -11.39
CA GLN A 162 4.15 -11.95 -12.40
C GLN A 162 3.72 -10.74 -13.24
N GLU A 163 2.47 -10.72 -13.68
CA GLU A 163 1.87 -9.59 -14.40
C GLU A 163 1.90 -8.30 -13.57
N GLN A 164 1.49 -8.38 -12.29
CA GLN A 164 1.59 -7.26 -11.37
C GLN A 164 3.03 -6.73 -11.26
N ARG A 165 4.03 -7.62 -11.21
CA ARG A 165 5.46 -7.25 -11.16
C ARG A 165 5.97 -6.64 -12.47
N ASP A 166 5.57 -7.20 -13.61
CA ASP A 166 6.00 -6.73 -14.93
C ASP A 166 5.43 -5.33 -15.24
N LEU A 167 4.23 -5.03 -14.75
CA LEU A 167 3.55 -3.74 -14.93
C LEU A 167 3.90 -2.71 -13.86
N TYR A 168 4.41 -3.15 -12.71
CA TYR A 168 4.87 -2.26 -11.65
C TYR A 168 6.02 -1.39 -12.15
N ARG A 169 5.79 -0.07 -12.13
CA ARG A 169 6.72 0.96 -12.63
C ARG A 169 7.04 0.81 -14.11
N LEU A 170 6.03 0.45 -14.91
CA LEU A 170 6.17 0.36 -16.37
C LEU A 170 6.66 1.67 -17.01
N ASP A 171 6.40 2.84 -16.43
CA ASP A 171 6.95 4.12 -16.90
C ASP A 171 8.40 4.40 -16.47
N GLY A 172 9.01 3.51 -15.69
CA GLY A 172 10.34 3.71 -15.10
C GLY A 172 10.38 4.84 -14.07
N THR A 173 9.22 5.37 -13.66
CA THR A 173 9.15 6.43 -12.66
C THR A 173 8.92 5.86 -11.27
N SER A 174 9.15 6.72 -10.28
CA SER A 174 8.90 6.38 -8.89
C SER A 174 7.43 6.61 -8.50
N TYR A 175 6.63 7.29 -9.33
CA TYR A 175 5.26 7.67 -9.01
C TYR A 175 4.23 6.83 -9.80
N LEU A 176 3.60 5.88 -9.12
CA LEU A 176 2.53 5.05 -9.69
C LEU A 176 1.19 5.72 -9.50
N LEU A 177 0.56 6.08 -10.62
CA LEU A 177 -0.77 6.66 -10.61
C LEU A 177 -1.48 6.41 -11.94
N PHE A 178 -1.99 5.19 -12.13
CA PHE A 178 -2.76 4.85 -13.32
C PHE A 178 -3.92 3.90 -13.07
N TRP A 179 -5.00 4.10 -13.84
CA TRP A 179 -6.17 3.23 -13.88
C TRP A 179 -5.83 1.83 -14.40
N ILE A 180 -6.43 0.83 -13.75
CA ILE A 180 -6.46 -0.57 -14.20
C ILE A 180 -7.92 -0.99 -14.46
N GLY A 181 -8.10 -2.16 -15.08
CA GLY A 181 -9.40 -2.66 -15.51
C GLY A 181 -10.30 -3.24 -14.41
N LEU A 182 -10.00 -3.00 -13.13
CA LEU A 182 -10.82 -3.47 -12.01
C LEU A 182 -11.80 -2.37 -11.60
N HIS A 183 -13.08 -2.73 -11.43
CA HIS A 183 -14.12 -1.80 -10.98
C HIS A 183 -15.21 -2.52 -10.19
N ASP A 184 -15.85 -1.83 -9.25
CA ASP A 184 -17.00 -2.31 -8.51
C ASP A 184 -18.25 -2.26 -9.41
N THR A 185 -19.00 -3.36 -9.46
CA THR A 185 -20.34 -3.43 -10.02
C THR A 185 -21.33 -4.00 -9.00
N GLY A 186 -22.01 -3.11 -8.28
CA GLY A 186 -23.10 -3.48 -7.37
C GLY A 186 -22.60 -4.11 -6.06
N GLY A 187 -21.45 -3.66 -5.54
CA GLY A 187 -20.81 -4.14 -4.33
C GLY A 187 -19.80 -5.27 -4.56
N THR A 188 -19.35 -5.49 -5.79
CA THR A 188 -18.40 -6.55 -6.13
C THR A 188 -17.45 -6.10 -7.22
N PHE A 189 -16.14 -6.20 -6.95
CA PHE A 189 -15.11 -5.89 -7.93
C PHE A 189 -15.03 -6.95 -9.03
N LYS A 190 -15.02 -6.50 -10.28
CA LYS A 190 -14.91 -7.32 -11.50
C LYS A 190 -13.94 -6.68 -12.49
N TRP A 191 -13.30 -7.54 -13.27
CA TRP A 191 -12.45 -7.11 -14.36
C TRP A 191 -13.27 -6.71 -15.58
N VAL A 192 -12.73 -5.81 -16.40
CA VAL A 192 -13.34 -5.35 -17.65
C VAL A 192 -13.64 -6.46 -18.66
N ASP A 193 -12.91 -7.58 -18.60
CA ASP A 193 -13.11 -8.79 -19.40
C ASP A 193 -14.24 -9.71 -18.86
N GLY A 194 -14.84 -9.33 -17.73
CA GLY A 194 -15.91 -10.07 -17.06
C GLY A 194 -15.42 -11.17 -16.11
N SER A 195 -14.10 -11.40 -16.00
CA SER A 195 -13.55 -12.36 -15.06
C SER A 195 -13.69 -11.90 -13.61
N ALA A 196 -13.75 -12.86 -12.69
CA ALA A 196 -13.87 -12.59 -11.27
C ALA A 196 -12.51 -12.23 -10.66
N LEU A 197 -12.51 -11.32 -9.68
CA LEU A 197 -11.32 -11.02 -8.89
C LEU A 197 -10.95 -12.21 -8.00
N THR A 198 -9.84 -12.89 -8.33
CA THR A 198 -9.36 -14.05 -7.56
C THR A 198 -8.16 -13.72 -6.68
N LYS A 199 -7.30 -12.79 -7.12
CA LYS A 199 -6.07 -12.41 -6.44
C LYS A 199 -5.91 -10.89 -6.39
N PRO A 200 -6.34 -10.24 -5.30
CA PRO A 200 -6.17 -8.80 -5.15
C PRO A 200 -4.75 -8.42 -4.71
N PHE A 201 -4.27 -7.25 -5.16
CA PHE A 201 -3.04 -6.63 -4.69
C PHE A 201 -3.30 -5.30 -3.97
N TRP A 202 -4.34 -5.27 -3.13
CA TRP A 202 -4.73 -4.10 -2.34
C TRP A 202 -3.59 -3.59 -1.47
N GLN A 203 -3.47 -2.27 -1.40
CA GLN A 203 -2.72 -1.59 -0.36
C GLN A 203 -3.34 -1.91 1.01
N SER A 204 -2.52 -1.89 2.05
CA SER A 204 -3.00 -2.04 3.43
C SER A 204 -4.08 -1.00 3.74
N GLY A 205 -5.28 -1.47 4.11
CA GLY A 205 -6.43 -0.63 4.40
C GLY A 205 -7.45 -0.56 3.26
N GLN A 206 -7.09 -1.01 2.05
CA GLN A 206 -7.95 -0.95 0.87
C GLN A 206 -8.68 -2.27 0.57
N PRO A 207 -9.85 -2.21 -0.10
CA PRO A 207 -10.58 -1.00 -0.49
C PRO A 207 -11.33 -0.36 0.70
N ASP A 208 -11.31 0.97 0.81
CA ASP A 208 -11.84 1.72 1.96
C ASP A 208 -13.06 2.59 1.63
N ARG A 209 -13.39 2.76 0.35
CA ARG A 209 -14.45 3.66 -0.12
C ARG A 209 -14.31 5.07 0.44
N GLY A 210 -13.09 5.60 0.55
CA GLY A 210 -12.76 6.90 1.15
C GLY A 210 -13.26 8.13 0.38
N GLY A 211 -13.84 7.95 -0.80
CA GLY A 211 -14.31 9.01 -1.69
C GLY A 211 -15.62 9.69 -1.26
N PRO A 212 -16.06 10.75 -1.98
CA PRO A 212 -17.31 11.44 -1.71
C PRO A 212 -18.51 10.49 -1.70
N ASN A 213 -19.35 10.58 -0.66
CA ASN A 213 -20.50 9.69 -0.43
C ASN A 213 -20.14 8.21 -0.23
N ASN A 214 -18.89 7.90 0.13
CA ASN A 214 -18.34 6.54 0.24
C ASN A 214 -18.36 5.77 -1.09
N ILE A 215 -18.00 6.45 -2.18
CA ILE A 215 -18.02 5.89 -3.53
C ILE A 215 -16.64 5.99 -4.17
N GLU A 216 -15.99 4.84 -4.32
CA GLU A 216 -14.74 4.62 -5.03
C GLU A 216 -14.83 3.32 -5.82
N ASP A 217 -15.60 3.35 -6.91
CA ASP A 217 -15.94 2.13 -7.63
C ASP A 217 -14.89 1.75 -8.70
N CYS A 218 -13.77 2.48 -8.81
CA CYS A 218 -12.73 2.23 -9.82
C CYS A 218 -11.38 2.04 -9.14
N VAL A 219 -10.48 1.28 -9.77
CA VAL A 219 -9.22 0.91 -9.12
C VAL A 219 -8.02 1.44 -9.88
N GLU A 220 -7.08 1.98 -9.12
CA GLU A 220 -5.79 2.47 -9.59
C GLU A 220 -4.64 1.68 -8.96
N MET A 221 -3.53 1.60 -9.69
CA MET A 221 -2.24 1.36 -9.07
C MET A 221 -1.72 2.69 -8.52
N TYR A 222 -1.45 2.70 -7.21
CA TYR A 222 -1.15 3.87 -6.41
C TYR A 222 0.04 3.62 -5.47
N ASP A 223 0.78 4.68 -5.15
CA ASP A 223 1.81 4.70 -4.09
C ASP A 223 3.17 4.03 -4.43
N PHE A 224 4.14 4.26 -3.55
CA PHE A 224 5.46 3.63 -3.51
C PHE A 224 5.47 2.29 -2.75
N ASN A 225 4.29 1.75 -2.45
CA ASN A 225 4.11 0.54 -1.66
C ASN A 225 4.73 -0.70 -2.32
N PRO A 226 4.85 -1.82 -1.57
CA PRO A 226 5.37 -3.06 -2.14
C PRO A 226 4.67 -3.42 -3.45
N VAL A 227 5.42 -4.00 -4.39
CA VAL A 227 4.94 -4.35 -5.74
C VAL A 227 3.64 -5.17 -5.74
N LEU A 228 3.40 -5.96 -4.69
CA LEU A 228 2.20 -6.79 -4.53
C LEU A 228 1.13 -6.21 -3.59
N ALA A 229 1.20 -4.93 -3.24
CA ALA A 229 0.29 -4.28 -2.29
C ALA A 229 0.13 -2.78 -2.60
N ASN A 230 -0.33 -2.43 -3.79
CA ASN A 230 -0.37 -1.06 -4.29
C ASN A 230 -1.66 -0.68 -5.03
N TRP A 231 -2.72 -1.47 -4.89
CA TRP A 231 -4.02 -1.10 -5.45
C TRP A 231 -4.81 -0.26 -4.46
N ASN A 232 -5.47 0.75 -4.99
CA ASN A 232 -6.34 1.67 -4.26
C ASN A 232 -7.66 1.80 -5.04
N ASP A 233 -8.79 1.71 -4.35
CA ASP A 233 -10.04 2.17 -4.92
C ASP A 233 -10.06 3.70 -4.93
N ALA A 234 -10.62 4.28 -5.98
CA ALA A 234 -10.68 5.72 -6.17
C ALA A 234 -11.97 6.14 -6.90
N PRO A 235 -12.38 7.42 -6.80
CA PRO A 235 -13.58 7.89 -7.46
C PRO A 235 -13.37 7.85 -8.97
N CYS A 236 -14.23 7.15 -9.71
CA CYS A 236 -14.10 6.95 -11.16
C CYS A 236 -13.98 8.26 -11.97
N GLY A 237 -14.54 9.36 -11.46
CA GLY A 237 -14.46 10.70 -12.05
C GLY A 237 -13.12 11.41 -11.85
N SER A 238 -12.21 10.83 -11.08
CA SER A 238 -10.84 11.33 -10.91
C SER A 238 -10.03 11.14 -12.20
N LYS A 239 -9.10 12.05 -12.49
CA LYS A 239 -8.22 11.92 -13.65
C LYS A 239 -6.92 11.23 -13.26
N ARG A 240 -6.57 10.18 -13.99
CA ARG A 240 -5.34 9.39 -13.85
C ARG A 240 -4.79 9.03 -15.22
N ARG A 241 -3.50 8.71 -15.28
CA ARG A 241 -2.98 7.96 -16.44
C ARG A 241 -3.69 6.59 -16.50
N TRP A 242 -3.56 5.86 -17.59
CA TRP A 242 -4.19 4.55 -17.70
C TRP A 242 -3.34 3.56 -18.46
N LEU A 243 -3.55 2.28 -18.16
CA LEU A 243 -2.83 1.18 -18.76
C LEU A 243 -3.81 0.32 -19.56
N CYS A 244 -3.61 0.28 -20.87
CA CYS A 244 -4.32 -0.63 -21.75
C CYS A 244 -3.56 -1.95 -21.90
N GLU A 245 -4.30 -3.02 -22.16
CA GLU A 245 -3.79 -4.32 -22.56
C GLU A 245 -4.54 -4.80 -23.81
N MET A 246 -3.81 -5.41 -24.73
CA MET A 246 -4.41 -6.25 -25.77
C MET A 246 -3.60 -7.51 -26.00
N ASP A 247 -4.32 -8.54 -26.42
CA ASP A 247 -3.73 -9.72 -27.01
C ASP A 247 -3.51 -9.43 -28.52
N PRO A 248 -2.25 -9.29 -28.99
CA PRO A 248 -1.96 -8.97 -30.39
C PRO A 248 -2.38 -10.10 -31.36
N PHE A 249 -2.94 -11.20 -30.84
CA PHE A 249 -3.39 -12.36 -31.59
C PHE A 249 -4.93 -12.47 -31.68
N THR A 250 -5.69 -11.56 -31.05
CA THR A 250 -7.17 -11.55 -31.12
C THR A 250 -7.77 -10.25 -31.67
N SER A 251 -6.93 -9.27 -32.02
CA SER A 251 -7.33 -7.94 -32.49
C SER A 251 -7.47 -7.85 -34.01
#